data_AF-A0AAT9QHR0-F1
#
_entry.id   AF-A0AAT9QHR0-F1
#
_cell.length_a   1.000
_cell.length_b   1.000
_cell.length_c   1.000
_cell.angle_alpha   90.00
_cell.angle_beta   90.00
_cell.angle_gamma   90.00
#
_symmetry.space_group_name_H-M   'P 1'
#
loop_
_entity.id
_entity.type
_entity.pdbx_description
1 polymer ?
#
loop_
_entity_poly.entity_id
_entity_poly.type
_entity_poly.pdbx_seq_one_letter_code
_entity_poly.pdbx_strand_id
1 'polypeptide(L)'
;MNAGAAQLNDGAARLKAGFATLAEKLNATDPQNPGVVLGTSMLAEGTAKIRVGMDGVPGNPDSPGLIYAANNLQDGTTKLSAGINGGGDPANPGLLAGTEALSDGTVALSHGTGQLQTGSAQAR
;
A
#
# COMPACT_ATOMS: atom_id res chain seq x y z
N MET A 1 26.96 -57.23 -38.06
CA MET A 1 27.38 -55.80 -38.13
C MET A 1 26.22 -54.85 -38.44
N ASN A 2 25.22 -55.24 -39.25
CA ASN A 2 24.11 -54.34 -39.62
C ASN A 2 23.12 -53.99 -38.48
N ALA A 3 22.92 -54.88 -37.49
CA ALA A 3 21.99 -54.62 -36.39
C ALA A 3 22.43 -53.48 -35.46
N GLY A 4 23.73 -53.39 -35.13
CA GLY A 4 24.26 -52.31 -34.29
C GLY A 4 24.20 -50.93 -34.96
N ALA A 5 24.45 -50.88 -36.28
CA ALA A 5 24.31 -49.65 -37.06
C ALA A 5 22.85 -49.18 -37.15
N ALA A 6 21.90 -50.11 -37.32
CA ALA A 6 20.47 -49.80 -37.30
C ALA A 6 20.01 -49.26 -35.94
N GLN A 7 20.42 -49.91 -34.84
CA GLN A 7 20.11 -49.46 -33.48
C GLN A 7 20.68 -48.05 -33.19
N LEU A 8 21.90 -47.76 -33.66
CA LEU A 8 22.51 -46.44 -33.54
C LEU A 8 21.70 -45.39 -34.30
N ASN A 9 21.29 -45.69 -35.54
CA ASN A 9 20.49 -44.79 -36.35
C ASN A 9 19.13 -44.50 -35.69
N ASP A 10 18.46 -45.51 -35.16
CA ASP A 10 17.19 -45.34 -34.44
C ASP A 10 17.36 -44.51 -33.16
N GLY A 11 18.45 -44.75 -32.41
CA GLY A 11 18.82 -43.94 -31.25
C GLY A 11 19.03 -42.46 -31.61
N ALA A 12 19.77 -42.19 -32.68
CA ALA A 12 20.00 -40.83 -33.18
C ALA A 12 18.69 -40.14 -33.63
N ALA A 13 17.81 -40.87 -34.32
CA ALA A 13 16.51 -40.35 -34.73
C ALA A 13 15.62 -39.99 -33.52
N ARG A 14 15.59 -40.84 -32.49
CA ARG A 14 14.86 -40.58 -31.24
C ARG A 14 15.42 -39.36 -30.49
N LEU A 15 16.74 -39.23 -30.43
CA LEU A 15 17.39 -38.08 -29.79
C LEU A 15 17.06 -36.77 -30.52
N LYS A 16 17.12 -36.77 -31.86
CA LYS A 16 16.72 -35.62 -32.68
C LYS A 16 15.27 -35.21 -32.43
N ALA A 17 14.35 -36.17 -32.38
CA ALA A 17 12.94 -35.90 -32.08
C ALA A 17 12.77 -35.32 -30.66
N GLY A 18 13.46 -35.89 -29.67
CA GLY A 18 13.46 -35.37 -28.30
C GLY A 18 13.95 -33.93 -28.20
N PHE A 19 15.05 -33.58 -28.91
CA PHE A 19 15.54 -32.21 -28.97
C PHE A 19 14.59 -31.25 -29.69
N ALA A 20 13.91 -31.71 -30.74
CA ALA A 20 12.89 -30.90 -31.42
C ALA A 20 11.73 -30.57 -30.47
N THR A 21 11.20 -31.55 -29.74
CA THR A 21 10.15 -31.33 -28.74
C THR A 21 10.63 -30.43 -27.60
N LEU A 22 11.87 -30.60 -27.12
CA LEU A 22 12.43 -29.73 -26.09
C LEU A 22 12.54 -28.29 -26.59
N ALA A 23 13.02 -28.08 -27.82
CA ALA A 23 13.14 -26.76 -28.43
C ALA A 23 11.77 -26.09 -28.57
N GLU A 24 10.74 -26.84 -28.96
CA GLU A 24 9.36 -26.35 -29.03
C GLU A 24 8.85 -25.90 -27.65
N LYS A 25 9.02 -26.75 -26.62
CA LYS A 25 8.59 -26.41 -25.25
C LYS A 25 9.37 -25.25 -24.65
N LEU A 26 10.67 -25.15 -24.92
CA LEU A 26 11.51 -24.06 -24.42
C LEU A 26 11.10 -22.70 -25.02
N ASN A 27 10.79 -22.71 -26.32
CA ASN A 27 10.51 -21.51 -27.10
C ASN A 27 9.02 -21.30 -27.40
N ALA A 28 8.13 -22.03 -26.73
CA ALA A 28 6.69 -21.83 -26.89
C ALA A 28 6.32 -20.39 -26.54
N THR A 29 5.55 -19.76 -27.43
CA THR A 29 5.22 -18.32 -27.36
C THR A 29 3.75 -18.06 -27.00
N ASP A 30 2.98 -19.10 -26.69
CA ASP A 30 1.61 -18.96 -26.20
C ASP A 30 1.63 -18.39 -24.78
N PRO A 31 1.07 -17.19 -24.51
CA PRO A 31 1.06 -16.61 -23.18
C PRO A 31 0.25 -17.43 -22.15
N GLN A 32 -0.68 -18.29 -22.59
CA GLN A 32 -1.45 -19.18 -21.70
C GLN A 32 -0.70 -20.48 -21.40
N ASN A 33 0.32 -20.82 -22.19
CA ASN A 33 1.20 -21.96 -21.99
C ASN A 33 2.63 -21.62 -22.44
N PRO A 34 3.30 -20.69 -21.73
CA PRO A 34 4.56 -20.15 -22.20
C PRO A 34 5.69 -21.17 -22.06
N GLY A 35 6.59 -21.17 -23.02
CA GLY A 35 7.89 -21.78 -22.85
C GLY A 35 8.72 -21.03 -21.81
N VAL A 36 9.82 -21.63 -21.37
CA VAL A 36 10.66 -21.03 -20.31
C VAL A 36 11.17 -19.64 -20.70
N VAL A 37 11.47 -19.40 -21.99
CA VAL A 37 11.92 -18.08 -22.46
C VAL A 37 10.85 -17.02 -22.26
N LEU A 38 9.63 -17.27 -22.73
CA LEU A 38 8.52 -16.33 -22.58
C LEU A 38 8.12 -16.18 -21.11
N GLY A 39 8.03 -17.29 -20.37
CA GLY A 39 7.61 -17.28 -18.96
C GLY A 39 8.57 -16.49 -18.06
N THR A 40 9.87 -16.57 -18.31
CA THR A 40 10.86 -15.76 -17.56
C THR A 40 10.79 -14.28 -17.92
N SER A 41 10.52 -13.94 -19.19
CA SER A 41 10.26 -12.55 -19.60
C SER A 41 9.01 -11.99 -18.91
N MET A 42 7.91 -12.73 -18.92
CA MET A 42 6.66 -12.33 -18.24
C MET A 42 6.86 -12.14 -16.73
N LEU A 43 7.65 -13.01 -16.09
CA LEU A 43 8.01 -12.86 -14.67
C LEU A 43 8.85 -11.59 -14.43
N ALA A 44 9.83 -11.30 -15.28
CA ALA A 44 10.63 -10.07 -15.19
C ALA A 44 9.75 -8.82 -15.34
N GLU A 45 8.83 -8.80 -16.30
CA GLU A 45 7.86 -7.70 -16.47
C GLU A 45 6.92 -7.57 -15.26
N GLY A 46 6.40 -8.69 -14.75
CA GLY A 46 5.53 -8.70 -13.57
C GLY A 46 6.25 -8.15 -12.33
N THR A 47 7.47 -8.60 -12.08
CA THR A 47 8.29 -8.11 -10.96
C THR A 47 8.68 -6.64 -11.12
N ALA A 48 8.92 -6.15 -12.33
CA ALA A 48 9.13 -4.73 -12.60
C ALA A 48 7.87 -3.90 -12.29
N LYS A 49 6.67 -4.38 -12.69
CA LYS A 49 5.40 -3.72 -12.36
C LYS A 49 5.14 -3.68 -10.86
N ILE A 50 5.44 -4.76 -10.13
CA ILE A 50 5.34 -4.80 -8.67
C ILE A 50 6.26 -3.76 -8.04
N ARG A 51 7.52 -3.67 -8.49
CA ARG A 51 8.48 -2.68 -8.01
C ARG A 51 7.97 -1.25 -8.22
N VAL A 52 7.49 -0.93 -9.42
CA VAL A 52 6.91 0.39 -9.72
C VAL A 52 5.68 0.67 -8.86
N GLY A 53 4.81 -0.32 -8.63
CA GLY A 53 3.66 -0.13 -7.73
C GLY A 53 4.05 0.13 -6.28
N MET A 54 5.12 -0.52 -5.80
CA MET A 54 5.60 -0.40 -4.42
C MET A 54 6.39 0.90 -4.21
N ASP A 55 7.39 1.15 -5.04
CA ASP A 55 8.36 2.23 -4.92
C ASP A 55 7.91 3.51 -5.63
N GLY A 56 6.99 3.40 -6.59
CA GLY A 56 6.62 4.48 -7.49
C GLY A 56 7.53 4.56 -8.72
N VAL A 57 7.29 5.59 -9.54
CA VAL A 57 8.15 5.97 -10.66
C VAL A 57 9.12 7.05 -10.16
N PRO A 58 10.45 6.80 -10.16
CA PRO A 58 11.42 7.76 -9.67
C PRO A 58 11.28 9.14 -10.35
N GLY A 59 11.20 10.20 -9.54
CA GLY A 59 11.08 11.57 -10.02
C GLY A 59 9.70 11.96 -10.56
N ASN A 60 8.72 11.06 -10.53
CA ASN A 60 7.35 11.37 -10.91
C ASN A 60 6.44 11.49 -9.67
N PRO A 61 6.05 12.72 -9.27
CA PRO A 61 5.19 12.92 -8.11
C PRO A 61 3.77 12.37 -8.31
N ASP A 62 3.31 12.20 -9.55
CA ASP A 62 1.99 11.63 -9.87
C ASP A 62 1.96 10.10 -9.75
N SER A 63 3.10 9.47 -9.44
CA SER A 63 3.21 8.02 -9.28
C SER A 63 4.17 7.65 -8.14
N PRO A 64 3.86 7.99 -6.88
CA PRO A 64 4.81 7.91 -5.77
C PRO A 64 4.90 6.52 -5.09
N GLY A 65 4.06 5.57 -5.50
CA GLY A 65 4.06 4.20 -4.98
C GLY A 65 3.36 4.01 -3.63
N LEU A 66 3.15 2.75 -3.26
CA LEU A 66 2.47 2.37 -2.02
C LEU A 66 3.27 2.72 -0.76
N ILE A 67 4.60 2.66 -0.80
CA ILE A 67 5.44 3.03 0.36
C ILE A 67 5.22 4.51 0.73
N TYR A 68 5.20 5.39 -0.26
CA TYR A 68 4.92 6.80 -0.03
C TYR A 68 3.51 7.01 0.55
N ALA A 69 2.50 6.36 -0.03
CA ALA A 69 1.12 6.45 0.45
C ALA A 69 0.98 6.00 1.91
N ALA A 70 1.63 4.90 2.30
CA ALA A 70 1.63 4.38 3.66
C ALA A 70 2.27 5.37 4.66
N ASN A 71 3.40 5.99 4.29
CA ASN A 71 4.05 7.00 5.12
C ASN A 71 3.17 8.25 5.32
N ASN A 72 2.50 8.72 4.27
CA ASN A 72 1.58 9.86 4.37
C ASN A 72 0.35 9.53 5.22
N LEU A 73 -0.16 8.30 5.13
CA LEU A 73 -1.26 7.86 5.98
C LEU A 73 -0.83 7.82 7.45
N GLN A 74 0.37 7.33 7.75
CA GLN A 74 0.94 7.32 9.10
C GLN A 74 1.12 8.74 9.66
N ASP A 75 1.68 9.65 8.86
CA ASP A 75 1.85 11.05 9.25
C ASP A 75 0.49 11.74 9.48
N GLY A 76 -0.45 11.56 8.56
CA GLY A 76 -1.80 12.12 8.66
C GLY A 76 -2.55 11.62 9.90
N THR A 77 -2.48 10.31 10.19
CA THR A 77 -3.12 9.73 11.38
C THR A 77 -2.44 10.19 12.68
N THR A 78 -1.13 10.37 12.67
CA THR A 78 -0.39 10.95 13.80
C THR A 78 -0.82 12.39 14.07
N LYS A 79 -0.90 13.22 13.01
CA LYS A 79 -1.38 14.61 13.11
C LYS A 79 -2.82 14.69 13.59
N LEU A 80 -3.70 13.82 13.07
CA LEU A 80 -5.09 13.74 13.50
C LEU A 80 -5.18 13.38 15.00
N SER A 81 -4.41 12.38 15.44
CA SER A 81 -4.35 11.99 16.85
C SER A 81 -3.86 13.15 17.74
N ALA A 82 -2.81 13.85 17.33
CA ALA A 82 -2.30 15.01 18.05
C ALA A 82 -3.31 16.19 18.06
N GLY A 83 -4.08 16.39 17.01
CA GLY A 83 -5.14 17.41 16.98
C GLY A 83 -6.30 17.07 17.92
N ILE A 84 -6.67 15.79 18.02
CA ILE A 84 -7.76 15.33 18.90
C ILE A 84 -7.33 15.38 20.37
N ASN A 85 -6.19 14.75 20.68
CA ASN A 85 -5.74 14.53 22.07
C ASN A 85 -4.82 15.64 22.59
N GLY A 86 -4.32 16.51 21.71
CA GLY A 86 -3.30 17.50 22.04
C GLY A 86 -1.87 16.95 21.95
N GLY A 87 -0.90 17.85 22.12
CA GLY A 87 0.53 17.55 22.13
C GLY A 87 1.07 17.16 23.51
N GLY A 88 0.21 17.04 24.52
CA GLY A 88 0.60 16.81 25.92
C GLY A 88 1.12 18.06 26.65
N ASP A 89 1.02 19.24 26.02
CA ASP A 89 1.40 20.54 26.58
C ASP A 89 0.19 21.49 26.55
N PRO A 90 0.01 22.36 27.56
CA PRO A 90 -1.10 23.32 27.61
C PRO A 90 -1.25 24.23 26.38
N ALA A 91 -0.18 24.51 25.63
CA ALA A 91 -0.21 25.29 24.40
C ALA A 91 -0.80 24.52 23.21
N ASN A 92 -0.88 23.19 23.29
CA ASN A 92 -1.61 22.34 22.34
C ASN A 92 -2.49 21.35 23.11
N PRO A 93 -3.60 21.80 23.71
CA PRO A 93 -4.43 20.98 24.57
C PRO A 93 -5.30 19.99 23.78
N GLY A 94 -5.41 20.15 22.45
CA GLY A 94 -6.24 19.33 21.59
C GLY A 94 -7.73 19.66 21.67
N LEU A 95 -8.50 19.06 20.76
CA LEU A 95 -9.95 19.26 20.69
C LEU A 95 -10.68 18.75 21.93
N LEU A 96 -10.25 17.63 22.52
CA LEU A 96 -10.91 17.07 23.71
C LEU A 96 -10.90 18.05 24.88
N ALA A 97 -9.72 18.54 25.28
CA ALA A 97 -9.61 19.52 26.37
C ALA A 97 -10.28 20.86 26.00
N GLY A 98 -10.26 21.26 24.71
CA GLY A 98 -11.01 22.42 24.24
C GLY A 98 -12.53 22.27 24.43
N THR A 99 -13.09 21.08 24.17
CA THR A 99 -14.52 20.81 24.38
C THR A 99 -14.89 20.74 25.86
N GLU A 100 -14.00 20.22 26.72
CA GLU A 100 -14.18 20.24 28.18
C GLU A 100 -14.16 21.68 28.71
N ALA A 101 -13.18 22.50 28.29
CA ALA A 101 -13.10 23.90 28.69
C ALA A 101 -14.33 24.71 28.22
N LEU A 102 -14.86 24.43 27.02
CA LEU A 102 -16.10 25.03 26.55
C LEU A 102 -17.29 24.64 27.43
N SER A 103 -17.42 23.35 27.77
CA SER A 103 -18.45 22.86 28.68
C SER A 103 -18.40 23.58 30.04
N ASP A 104 -17.23 23.63 30.66
CA ASP A 104 -17.04 24.30 31.95
C ASP A 104 -17.39 25.80 31.88
N GLY A 105 -16.98 26.47 30.79
CA GLY A 105 -17.33 27.87 30.54
C GLY A 105 -18.84 28.09 30.42
N THR A 106 -19.58 27.17 29.78
CA THR A 106 -21.05 27.28 29.68
C THR A 106 -21.74 27.10 31.04
N VAL A 107 -21.24 26.21 31.89
CA VAL A 107 -21.73 26.02 33.26
C VAL A 107 -21.49 27.30 34.08
N ALA A 108 -20.27 27.85 34.03
CA ALA A 108 -19.93 29.08 34.73
C ALA A 108 -20.79 30.27 34.27
N LEU A 109 -21.01 30.40 32.95
CA LEU A 109 -21.86 31.44 32.39
C LEU A 109 -23.31 31.30 32.88
N SER A 110 -23.87 30.09 32.86
CA SER A 110 -25.22 29.79 33.37
C SER A 110 -25.38 30.16 34.85
N HIS A 111 -24.36 29.86 35.67
CA HIS A 111 -24.37 30.26 37.07
C HIS A 111 -24.34 31.79 37.23
N GLY A 112 -23.45 32.47 36.51
CA GLY A 112 -23.34 33.93 36.55
C GLY A 112 -24.62 34.65 36.11
N THR A 113 -25.30 34.16 35.07
CA THR A 113 -26.59 34.72 34.64
C THR A 113 -27.68 34.51 35.70
N GLY A 114 -27.71 33.35 36.36
CA GLY A 114 -28.62 33.10 37.50
C GLY A 114 -28.38 34.04 38.68
N GLN A 115 -27.11 34.33 39.01
CA GLN A 115 -26.75 35.30 40.04
C GLN A 115 -27.17 36.72 39.66
N LEU A 116 -26.94 37.15 38.41
CA LEU A 116 -27.37 38.45 37.90
C LEU A 116 -28.89 38.63 37.95
N GLN A 117 -29.65 37.59 37.57
CA GLN A 117 -31.11 37.59 37.66
C GLN A 117 -31.57 37.76 39.12
N THR A 118 -30.96 37.02 40.04
CA THR A 118 -31.28 37.07 41.47
C THR A 118 -30.97 38.45 42.05
N GLY A 119 -29.79 39.00 41.77
CA GLY A 119 -29.40 40.35 42.22
C GLY A 119 -30.29 41.45 41.64
N SER A 120 -30.66 41.34 40.35
CA SER A 120 -31.58 42.29 39.71
C SER A 120 -32.99 42.25 40.32
N ALA A 121 -33.44 41.09 40.78
CA ALA A 121 -34.72 40.95 41.48
C ALA A 121 -34.70 41.56 42.88
N GLN A 122 -33.56 41.51 43.57
CA GLN A 122 -33.37 42.08 44.92
C GLN A 122 -33.23 43.62 44.89
N ALA A 123 -32.78 44.19 43.78
CA ALA A 123 -32.58 45.63 43.61
C ALA A 123 -33.82 46.40 43.12
N ARG A 124 -34.94 45.70 42.90
CA ARG A 124 -36.25 46.26 42.52
C ARG A 124 -37.15 46.38 43.74
#